data_AF-A0A4Q7CL89-F1
#
_entry.id   AF-A0A4Q7CL89-F1
#
_cell.length_a   1.000
_cell.length_b   1.000
_cell.length_c   1.000
_cell.angle_alpha   90.00
_cell.angle_beta   90.00
_cell.angle_gamma   90.00
#
_symmetry.space_group_name_H-M   'P 1'
#
loop_
_entity.id
_entity.type
_entity.pdbx_description
1 polymer ?
#
loop_
_entity_poly.entity_id
_entity_poly.type
_entity_poly.pdbx_seq_one_letter_code
_entity_poly.pdbx_strand_id
1 'polypeptide(L)' 'MDVLRTPDSRFEHLVGYPFAPHYVDVTAGDTQPLRMHYVDEG' A
#
# COMPACT_ATOMS: atom_id res chain seq x y z
N MET A 1 -12.19 -1.09 -14.14
CA MET A 1 -11.58 0.07 -13.49
C MET A 1 -10.07 -0.07 -13.61
N ASP A 2 -9.38 0.98 -14.05
CA ASP A 2 -7.92 0.94 -14.19
C ASP A 2 -7.28 1.19 -12.82
N VAL A 3 -6.34 0.33 -12.45
CA VAL A 3 -5.67 0.37 -11.15
C VAL A 3 -4.22 0.80 -11.37
N LEU A 4 -3.83 1.92 -10.79
CA LEU A 4 -2.46 2.41 -10.80
C LEU A 4 -1.79 2.14 -9.45
N ARG A 5 -0.48 1.89 -9.48
CA ARG A 5 0.32 1.62 -8.28
C ARG A 5 1.53 2.55 -8.26
N THR A 6 1.67 3.32 -7.18
CA THR A 6 2.84 4.16 -6.95
C THR A 6 4.08 3.28 -6.81
N PRO A 7 5.17 3.56 -7.55
CA PRO A 7 6.43 2.84 -7.37
C PRO A 7 6.98 3.00 -5.95
N ASP A 8 7.56 1.93 -5.39
CA ASP A 8 8.03 1.91 -3.99
C ASP A 8 9.13 2.95 -3.73
N SER A 9 9.93 3.31 -4.74
CA SER A 9 10.98 4.35 -4.65
C SER A 9 10.45 5.74 -4.29
N ARG A 10 9.14 5.99 -4.47
CA ARG A 10 8.50 7.24 -4.05
C ARG A 10 8.34 7.36 -2.53
N PHE A 11 8.51 6.24 -1.81
CA PHE A 11 8.38 6.16 -0.36
C PHE A 11 9.74 5.99 0.35
N GLU A 12 10.85 6.07 -0.39
CA GLU A 12 12.20 6.01 0.19
C GLU A 12 12.53 7.29 0.97
N HIS A 13 13.25 7.14 2.08
CA HIS A 13 13.79 8.24 2.91
C HIS A 13 12.76 9.28 3.39
N LEU A 14 11.54 8.85 3.68
CA LEU A 14 10.53 9.72 4.27
C LEU A 14 10.94 10.12 5.70
N VAL A 15 11.13 11.43 5.91
CA VAL A 15 11.53 11.98 7.21
C VAL A 15 10.43 11.75 8.24
N GLY A 16 10.79 11.11 9.36
CA GLY A 16 9.84 10.84 10.45
C GLY A 16 8.86 9.70 10.17
N TYR A 17 9.10 8.89 9.13
CA TYR A 17 8.27 7.73 8.80
C TYR A 17 9.12 6.45 8.72
N PRO A 18 9.58 5.92 9.88
CA PRO A 18 10.43 4.73 9.94
C PRO A 18 9.63 3.41 9.96
N PHE A 19 8.40 3.41 9.43
CA PHE A 19 7.48 2.29 9.57
C PHE A 19 7.63 1.29 8.42
N ALA A 20 7.55 0.00 8.76
CA ALA A 20 7.60 -1.05 7.75
C ALA A 20 6.28 -1.09 6.95
N PRO A 21 6.34 -1.24 5.61
CA PRO A 21 5.12 -1.34 4.82
C PRO A 21 4.51 -2.75 4.92
N HIS A 22 3.25 -2.83 5.34
CA HIS A 22 2.46 -4.06 5.30
C HIS A 22 1.37 -3.97 4.24
N TYR A 23 0.99 -5.12 3.67
CA TYR A 23 0.00 -5.18 2.60
C TYR A 23 -1.00 -6.31 2.78
N VAL A 24 -2.25 -6.05 2.41
CA VAL A 24 -3.31 -7.05 2.32
C VAL A 24 -4.06 -6.88 1.00
N ASP A 25 -4.49 -8.00 0.41
CA ASP A 25 -5.34 -7.96 -0.78
C ASP A 25 -6.81 -7.89 -0.37
N VAL A 26 -7.53 -6.90 -0.89
CA VAL A 26 -8.96 -6.69 -0.65
C VAL A 26 -9.74 -6.85 -1.94
N THR A 27 -10.91 -7.47 -1.84
CA THR A 27 -11.81 -7.69 -2.97
C THR A 27 -13.07 -6.83 -2.83
N ALA A 28 -13.42 -6.08 -3.86
CA ALA A 28 -14.74 -5.44 -3.97
C ALA A 28 -15.52 -6.07 -5.13
N GLY A 29 -16.85 -5.94 -5.11
CA GLY A 29 -17.73 -6.60 -6.07
C GLY A 29 -17.55 -6.16 -7.54
N ASP A 30 -16.92 -5.00 -7.76
CA ASP A 30 -16.77 -4.34 -9.06
C ASP A 30 -15.30 -4.14 -9.48
N THR A 31 -14.33 -4.66 -8.71
CA THR A 31 -12.90 -4.51 -8.99
C THR A 31 -12.13 -5.82 -8.87
N GLN A 32 -11.00 -5.91 -9.58
CA GLN A 32 -10.02 -6.97 -9.31
C GLN A 32 -9.40 -6.76 -7.92
N PRO A 33 -8.85 -7.81 -7.27
CA PRO A 33 -8.21 -7.68 -5.97
C PRO A 33 -7.21 -6.51 -5.93
N LEU A 34 -7.38 -5.62 -4.96
CA LEU A 34 -6.56 -4.43 -4.76
C LEU A 34 -5.63 -4.62 -3.57
N ARG A 35 -4.38 -4.19 -3.70
CA ARG A 35 -3.41 -4.21 -2.62
C ARG A 35 -3.57 -2.98 -1.73
N MET A 36 -3.93 -3.16 -0.47
CA MET A 36 -4.05 -2.10 0.53
C MET A 36 -2.82 -2.08 1.43
N HIS A 37 -2.18 -0.90 1.56
CA HIS A 37 -1.06 -0.67 2.48
C HIS A 37 -1.57 -0.35 3.88
N TYR A 38 -0.92 -0.86 4.91
CA TYR A 38 -1.13 -0.48 6.30
C TYR A 38 0.19 -0.47 7.09
N VAL A 39 0.19 0.25 8.20
CA VAL A 39 1.28 0.24 9.19
C VAL A 39 0.78 -0.50 10.41
N ASP A 40 1.60 -1.40 10.92
CA ASP A 40 1.31 -2.22 12.10
C ASP A 40 2.48 -2.10 13.06
N GLU A 41 2.31 -1.29 14.09
CA GLU A 41 3.36 -0.95 15.05
C GLU A 41 2.79 -1.06 16.46
N GLY A 42 3.29 -2.03 17.23
CA GLY A 42 2.95 -2.26 18.64
C GLY A 42 1.98 -3.40 18.88
#